data_AF-A0AA36JIL5-F1
#
_entry.id   AF-A0AA36JIL5-F1
#
_cell.length_a   1.000
_cell.length_b   1.000
_cell.length_c   1.000
_cell.angle_alpha   90.00
_cell.angle_beta   90.00
_cell.angle_gamma   90.00
#
_symmetry.space_group_name_H-M   'P 1'
#
loop_
_entity.id
_entity.type
_entity.pdbx_description
1 polymer ?
#
loop_
_entity_poly.entity_id
_entity_poly.type
_entity_poly.pdbx_seq_one_letter_code
_entity_poly.pdbx_strand_id
1 'polypeptide(L)'
;MRLLQRKHPTEEIREEDISTILQAADLGAMQVRGVWVLASTGTEAHDRFRRTLLGLFKHRETVTRQDVMEEYERVYNERCKLSEYVIRQQLREVAEKLEQGGQAIYVVKGALQTR
;
A
#
# COMPACT_ATOMS: atom_id res chain seq x y z
N MET A 1 -10.14 14.85 5.32
CA MET A 1 -11.45 15.48 5.08
C MET A 1 -11.52 16.97 5.47
N ARG A 2 -11.22 17.39 6.72
CA ARG A 2 -11.40 18.81 7.13
C ARG A 2 -10.46 19.87 6.52
N LEU A 3 -9.31 19.49 5.95
CA LEU A 3 -8.30 20.45 5.49
C LEU A 3 -8.50 20.93 4.03
N LEU A 4 -9.09 20.11 3.15
CA LEU A 4 -9.32 20.46 1.74
C LEU A 4 -10.47 21.47 1.57
N GLN A 5 -11.56 21.30 2.33
CA GLN A 5 -12.74 22.19 2.27
C GLN A 5 -12.47 23.63 2.73
N ARG A 6 -11.36 23.94 3.42
CA ARG A 6 -11.05 25.32 3.82
C ARG A 6 -10.70 26.23 2.65
N LYS A 7 -10.24 25.69 1.51
CA LYS A 7 -9.85 26.49 0.34
C LYS A 7 -10.99 26.68 -0.67
N HIS A 8 -11.95 25.76 -0.71
CA HIS A 8 -13.09 25.78 -1.64
C HIS A 8 -14.38 25.42 -0.86
N PRO A 9 -14.91 26.33 -0.02
CA PRO A 9 -16.00 26.03 0.91
C PRO A 9 -17.35 25.80 0.24
N THR A 10 -17.50 26.18 -1.04
CA THR A 10 -18.75 26.09 -1.81
C THR A 10 -18.75 25.00 -2.87
N GLU A 11 -17.62 24.32 -3.10
CA GLU A 11 -17.55 23.21 -4.05
C GLU A 11 -17.95 21.93 -3.32
N GLU A 12 -19.08 21.36 -3.73
CA GLU A 12 -19.51 20.04 -3.30
C GLU A 12 -18.56 19.00 -3.89
N ILE A 13 -17.81 18.30 -3.04
CA ILE A 13 -16.96 17.19 -3.46
C ILE A 13 -17.87 15.97 -3.60
N ARG A 14 -18.08 15.49 -4.84
CA ARG A 14 -18.88 14.30 -5.11
C ARG A 14 -18.02 13.05 -5.08
N GLU A 15 -18.67 11.90 -4.88
CA GLU A 15 -18.00 10.60 -4.92
C GLU A 15 -17.36 10.33 -6.29
N GLU A 16 -18.00 10.80 -7.36
CA GLU A 16 -17.51 10.76 -8.74
C GLU A 16 -16.18 11.51 -8.90
N ASP A 17 -16.03 12.67 -8.25
CA ASP A 17 -14.81 13.48 -8.28
C ASP A 17 -13.66 12.74 -7.58
N ILE A 18 -13.96 12.13 -6.43
CA ILE A 18 -12.99 11.34 -5.66
C ILE A 18 -12.54 10.12 -6.47
N SER A 19 -13.48 9.39 -7.08
CA SER A 19 -13.17 8.23 -7.91
C SER A 19 -12.31 8.61 -9.12
N THR A 20 -12.64 9.73 -9.78
CA THR A 20 -11.88 10.24 -10.92
C THR A 20 -10.44 10.57 -10.52
N ILE A 21 -10.25 11.26 -9.39
CA ILE A 21 -8.93 11.60 -8.88
C ILE A 21 -8.15 10.34 -8.48
N LEU A 22 -8.76 9.39 -7.78
CA LEU A 22 -8.07 8.16 -7.35
C LEU A 22 -7.67 7.25 -8.51
N GLN A 23 -8.39 7.33 -9.63
CA GLN A 23 -8.05 6.63 -10.87
C GLN A 23 -7.03 7.39 -11.73
N ALA A 24 -6.70 8.64 -11.39
CA ALA A 24 -5.73 9.41 -12.13
C ALA A 24 -4.34 8.75 -12.02
N ALA A 25 -3.74 8.47 -13.19
CA ALA A 25 -2.51 7.67 -13.28
C ALA A 25 -1.29 8.34 -12.62
N ASP A 26 -1.32 9.67 -12.52
CA ASP A 26 -0.30 10.52 -11.92
C ASP A 26 -0.27 10.43 -10.39
N LEU A 27 -1.39 10.12 -9.75
CA LEU A 27 -1.44 9.93 -8.29
C LEU A 27 -0.71 8.66 -7.84
N GLY A 28 -0.56 7.67 -8.72
CA GLY A 28 0.05 6.38 -8.36
C GLY A 28 -0.72 5.66 -7.24
N ALA A 29 -2.03 5.92 -7.11
CA ALA A 29 -2.91 5.20 -6.21
C ALA A 29 -3.32 3.86 -6.82
N MET A 30 -3.55 2.87 -5.97
CA MET A 30 -3.97 1.53 -6.38
C MET A 30 -5.04 1.03 -5.43
N GLN A 31 -6.07 0.39 -5.98
CA GLN A 31 -7.07 -0.29 -5.17
C GLN A 31 -6.59 -1.70 -4.83
N VAL A 32 -6.57 -2.02 -3.54
CA VAL A 32 -6.20 -3.33 -3.01
C VAL A 32 -7.25 -3.74 -1.98
N ARG A 33 -7.98 -4.81 -2.26
CA ARG A 33 -9.04 -5.34 -1.39
C ARG A 33 -10.04 -4.27 -0.89
N GLY A 34 -10.52 -3.44 -1.81
CA GLY A 34 -11.51 -2.38 -1.51
C GLY A 34 -10.91 -1.12 -0.86
N VAL A 35 -9.61 -1.09 -0.59
CA VAL A 35 -8.93 0.08 -0.01
C VAL A 35 -8.02 0.73 -1.04
N TRP A 36 -8.04 2.06 -1.10
CA TRP A 36 -7.11 2.83 -1.92
C TRP A 36 -5.80 3.05 -1.16
N VAL A 37 -4.68 2.70 -1.80
CA VAL A 37 -3.34 2.79 -1.24
C VAL A 37 -2.39 3.46 -2.23
N LEU A 38 -1.47 4.27 -1.71
CA LEU A 38 -0.48 4.95 -2.54
C LEU A 38 0.66 3.99 -2.91
N ALA A 39 0.77 3.63 -4.18
CA ALA A 39 1.78 2.70 -4.68
C ALA A 39 3.12 3.38 -5.03
N SER A 40 3.15 4.72 -5.06
CA SER A 40 4.35 5.51 -5.39
C SER A 40 4.69 6.51 -4.29
N THR A 41 5.96 6.65 -3.99
CA THR A 41 6.58 7.61 -3.07
C THR A 41 7.52 8.55 -3.79
N GLY A 42 7.72 8.36 -5.11
CA GLY A 42 8.67 9.10 -5.93
C GLY A 42 10.12 8.65 -5.76
N THR A 43 10.36 7.57 -5.00
CA THR A 43 11.69 6.95 -4.84
C THR A 43 11.64 5.53 -5.40
N GLU A 44 12.33 5.29 -6.51
CA GLU A 44 12.18 4.06 -7.29
C GLU A 44 12.37 2.78 -6.46
N ALA A 45 13.41 2.71 -5.62
CA ALA A 45 13.66 1.54 -4.78
C ALA A 45 12.52 1.27 -3.78
N HIS A 46 11.92 2.32 -3.22
CA HIS A 46 10.78 2.22 -2.31
C HIS A 46 9.53 1.79 -3.08
N ASP A 47 9.35 2.33 -4.28
CA ASP A 47 8.19 2.06 -5.13
C ASP A 47 8.20 0.62 -5.65
N ARG A 48 9.38 0.09 -6.01
CA ARG A 48 9.54 -1.34 -6.33
C ARG A 48 9.07 -2.23 -5.18
N PHE A 49 9.55 -1.94 -3.96
CA PHE A 49 9.15 -2.71 -2.77
C PHE A 49 7.65 -2.59 -2.48
N ARG A 50 7.08 -1.38 -2.54
CA ARG A 50 5.65 -1.15 -2.36
C ARG A 50 4.81 -1.88 -3.40
N ARG A 51 5.19 -1.82 -4.67
CA ARG A 51 4.48 -2.53 -5.75
C ARG A 51 4.47 -4.03 -5.53
N THR A 52 5.59 -4.61 -5.12
CA THR A 52 5.67 -6.04 -4.73
C THR A 52 4.71 -6.36 -3.59
N LEU A 53 4.80 -5.61 -2.48
CA LEU A 53 3.95 -5.82 -1.29
C LEU A 53 2.46 -5.74 -1.63
N LEU A 54 2.07 -4.66 -2.31
CA LEU A 54 0.68 -4.42 -2.69
C LEU A 54 0.19 -5.42 -3.75
N GLY A 55 1.07 -5.86 -4.65
CA GLY A 55 0.79 -6.92 -5.62
C GLY A 55 0.44 -8.24 -4.95
N LEU A 56 1.20 -8.64 -3.92
CA LEU A 56 0.86 -9.82 -3.12
C LEU A 56 -0.50 -9.70 -2.44
N PHE A 57 -0.83 -8.52 -1.89
CA PHE A 57 -2.10 -8.28 -1.23
C PHE A 57 -3.33 -8.25 -2.16
N LYS A 58 -3.14 -8.13 -3.49
CA LYS A 58 -4.24 -8.32 -4.44
C LYS A 58 -4.75 -9.76 -4.46
N HIS A 59 -3.88 -10.71 -4.14
CA HIS A 59 -4.17 -12.14 -4.27
C HIS A 59 -4.16 -12.88 -2.93
N ARG A 60 -3.53 -12.30 -1.90
CA ARG A 60 -3.37 -12.90 -0.58
C ARG A 60 -3.94 -11.99 0.50
N GLU A 61 -4.58 -12.58 1.50
CA GLU A 61 -5.08 -11.84 2.67
C GLU A 61 -3.97 -11.44 3.63
N THR A 62 -3.05 -12.36 3.83
CA THR A 62 -1.90 -12.20 4.71
C THR A 62 -0.62 -12.44 3.91
N VAL A 63 0.42 -11.69 4.22
CA VAL A 63 1.76 -11.91 3.66
C VAL A 63 2.78 -11.88 4.78
N THR A 64 3.85 -12.66 4.67
CA THR A 64 5.00 -12.57 5.57
C THR A 64 6.05 -11.63 4.97
N ARG A 65 7.01 -11.18 5.79
CA ARG A 65 8.17 -10.45 5.25
C ARG A 65 8.91 -11.30 4.22
N GLN A 66 9.03 -12.60 4.46
CA GLN A 66 9.73 -13.52 3.56
C GLN A 66 9.04 -13.60 2.19
N ASP A 67 7.71 -13.73 2.15
CA ASP A 67 6.94 -13.70 0.90
C ASP A 67 7.25 -12.47 0.05
N VAL A 68 7.32 -11.30 0.70
CA VAL A 68 7.59 -10.02 0.01
C VAL A 68 9.01 -10.00 -0.56
N MET A 69 9.99 -10.52 0.17
CA MET A 69 11.39 -10.54 -0.27
C MET A 69 11.61 -11.53 -1.41
N GLU A 70 11.00 -12.72 -1.33
CA GLU A 70 11.05 -13.73 -2.39
C GLU A 70 10.37 -13.23 -3.67
N GLU A 71 9.19 -12.62 -3.54
CA GLU A 71 8.49 -12.02 -4.67
C GLU A 71 9.26 -10.84 -5.27
N TYR A 72 9.92 -10.02 -4.44
CA TYR A 72 10.76 -8.93 -4.92
C TYR A 72 11.92 -9.45 -5.77
N GLU A 73 12.64 -10.46 -5.28
CA GLU A 73 13.76 -11.08 -5.99
C GLU A 73 13.29 -11.74 -7.29
N ARG A 74 12.12 -12.39 -7.28
CA ARG A 74 11.50 -12.99 -8.47
C ARG A 74 11.14 -11.94 -9.54
N VAL A 75 10.56 -10.81 -9.14
CA VAL A 75 10.08 -9.77 -10.07
C VAL A 75 11.23 -8.93 -10.64
N TYR A 76 12.21 -8.58 -9.81
CA TYR A 76 13.30 -7.67 -10.19
C TYR A 76 14.61 -8.36 -10.52
N ASN A 77 14.69 -9.69 -10.35
CA ASN A 77 15.89 -10.50 -10.55
C ASN A 77 17.10 -9.98 -9.75
N GLU A 78 16.83 -9.36 -8.60
CA GLU A 78 17.82 -8.86 -7.66
C GLU A 78 17.27 -8.87 -6.22
N ARG A 79 18.16 -9.06 -5.24
CA ARG A 79 17.78 -8.92 -3.84
C ARG A 79 17.40 -7.48 -3.50
N CYS A 80 16.38 -7.32 -2.66
CA CYS A 80 16.00 -6.01 -2.16
C CYS A 80 17.16 -5.39 -1.34
N LYS A 81 17.63 -4.22 -1.81
CA LYS A 81 18.74 -3.46 -1.21
C LYS A 81 18.29 -2.48 -0.14
N LEU A 82 16.99 -2.39 0.16
CA LEU A 82 16.48 -1.53 1.21
C LEU A 82 16.98 -2.01 2.56
N SER A 83 17.33 -1.07 3.43
CA SER A 83 17.70 -1.41 4.81
C SER A 83 16.51 -1.99 5.56
N GLU A 84 16.78 -2.80 6.57
CA GLU A 84 15.69 -3.38 7.38
C GLU A 84 14.80 -2.31 8.02
N TYR A 85 15.39 -1.17 8.37
CA TYR A 85 14.64 -0.03 8.90
C TYR A 85 13.60 0.45 7.89
N VAL A 86 14.02 0.66 6.63
CA VAL A 86 13.13 1.10 5.54
C VAL A 86 12.06 0.06 5.25
N ILE A 87 12.42 -1.24 5.21
CA ILE A 87 11.45 -2.33 5.00
C ILE A 87 10.39 -2.33 6.10
N ARG A 88 10.79 -2.23 7.37
CA ARG A 88 9.85 -2.16 8.50
C ARG A 88 8.96 -0.93 8.43
N GLN A 89 9.52 0.21 8.03
CA GLN A 89 8.75 1.44 7.86
C GLN A 89 7.69 1.28 6.76
N GLN A 90 8.10 0.81 5.57
CA GLN A 90 7.19 0.58 4.44
C GLN A 90 6.06 -0.40 4.78
N LEU A 91 6.37 -1.50 5.45
CA LEU A 91 5.37 -2.45 5.95
C LEU A 91 4.40 -1.79 6.92
N ARG A 92 4.90 -1.00 7.89
CA ARG A 92 4.05 -0.30 8.86
C ARG A 92 3.20 0.79 8.25
N GLU A 93 3.60 1.39 7.13
CA GLU A 93 2.81 2.42 6.46
C GLU A 93 1.57 1.79 5.82
N VAL A 94 1.75 0.67 5.12
CA VAL A 94 0.73 0.04 4.27
C VAL A 94 -0.08 -1.04 5.00
N ALA A 95 0.53 -1.73 5.95
CA ALA A 95 -0.02 -2.94 6.56
C ALA A 95 -0.01 -2.88 8.10
N GLU A 96 -0.87 -3.70 8.69
CA GLU A 96 -0.89 -4.00 10.12
C GLU A 96 -0.15 -5.31 10.35
N LYS A 97 0.65 -5.36 11.41
CA LYS A 97 1.36 -6.58 11.83
C LYS A 97 0.47 -7.35 12.80
N LEU A 98 0.22 -8.62 12.50
CA LEU A 98 -0.42 -9.57 13.40
C LEU A 98 0.59 -10.66 13.77
N GLU A 99 0.49 -11.16 15.00
CA GLU A 99 1.28 -12.30 15.46
C GLU A 99 0.41 -13.55 15.36
N GLN A 100 0.81 -14.52 14.53
CA GLN A 100 0.12 -15.79 14.38
C GLN A 100 1.13 -16.92 14.49
N GLY A 101 0.99 -17.79 15.49
CA GLY A 101 1.89 -18.93 15.68
C GLY A 101 3.36 -18.57 15.92
N GLY A 102 3.63 -17.39 16.49
CA GLY A 102 5.00 -16.89 16.72
C GLY A 102 5.67 -16.28 15.47
N GLN A 103 4.92 -16.15 14.36
CA GLN A 103 5.38 -15.49 13.15
C GLN A 103 4.59 -14.20 12.89
N ALA A 104 5.32 -13.18 12.46
CA ALA A 104 4.76 -11.92 12.00
C ALA A 104 4.14 -12.07 10.61
N ILE A 105 2.81 -11.95 10.54
CA ILE A 105 2.05 -11.82 9.31
C ILE A 105 1.56 -10.38 9.16
N TYR A 106 1.38 -9.94 7.91
CA TYR A 106 0.96 -8.60 7.58
C TYR A 106 -0.34 -8.63 6.80
N VAL A 107 -1.24 -7.69 7.10
CA VAL A 107 -2.52 -7.48 6.40
C VAL A 107 -2.65 -6.03 5.96
N VAL A 108 -3.29 -5.75 4.83
CA VAL A 108 -3.52 -4.35 4.39
C VAL A 108 -4.37 -3.61 5.42
N LYS A 109 -3.94 -2.40 5.81
CA LYS A 109 -4.72 -1.53 6.69
C LYS A 109 -6.11 -1.25 6.13
N GLY A 110 -7.11 -1.27 6.98
CA GLY A 110 -8.50 -0.99 6.60
C GLY A 110 -9.21 -2.13 5.86
N ALA A 111 -8.49 -3.16 5.38
CA ALA A 111 -9.12 -4.30 4.71
C ALA A 111 -9.89 -5.23 5.68
N LEU A 112 -9.62 -5.16 6.98
CA LEU A 112 -10.34 -5.91 8.02
C LEU A 112 -11.62 -5.21 8.52
N GLN A 113 -11.80 -3.92 8.23
CA GLN A 113 -12.94 -3.14 8.74
C GLN A 113 -14.20 -3.25 7.85
N THR A 114 -14.13 -3.97 6.74
CA THR A 114 -15.21 -4.05 5.74
C THR A 114 -16.13 -5.27 5.90
N ARG A 115 -16.25 -5.83 7.11
CA ARG A 115 -17.21 -6.91 7.41
C ARG A 115 -18.37 -6.41 8.25
#